data_AF-E2AIF4-F1
#
_entry.id   AF-E2AIF4-F1
#
_cell.length_a   1.000
_cell.length_b   1.000
_cell.length_c   1.000
_cell.angle_alpha   90.00
_cell.angle_beta   90.00
_cell.angle_gamma   90.00
#
_symmetry.space_group_name_H-M   'P 1'
#
loop_
_entity.id
_entity.type
_entity.pdbx_description
1 polymer ?
#
loop_
_entity_poly.entity_id
_entity_poly.type
_entity_poly.pdbx_seq_one_letter_code
_entity_poly.pdbx_strand_id
1 'polypeptide(L)'
;INMSSIQIPDKVKSFLQLGGNFSLPVTNRTNLTTEFIINFQNNLRKLPPEKRIAVRNRSIGIINSIPSYQYPRTKTHNLLLHLNKITNDFLNDNQNLIIIRADKGNITISLDKDIYIRKIEELLKDDETYMVVDRNPINKLISNLRGLLMRWKNNNYITQATYRSLSYSEGSLPRAYGLPKVHKPECPFRLIVSSIDGPLYQLAVFLHKIMIKDFPSAHSSIENSFELIKKLNNVQLDSDYKLISLDVISLFTNIPIDLAVDSVSNRWEYIKNSTDFPKSEFLLGVKMVLNSTFFIFNNIYYRQLYGTPMGSPLSPILADIVMQDIENKAL
;
A
#
# COMPACT_ATOMS: atom_id res chain seq x y z
N ILE A 1 -13.29 -18.69 -4.43
CA ILE A 1 -12.85 -19.79 -5.31
C ILE A 1 -12.02 -20.73 -4.46
N ASN A 2 -12.30 -22.05 -4.49
CA ASN A 2 -11.45 -23.01 -3.79
C ASN A 2 -10.38 -23.55 -4.72
N MET A 3 -9.12 -23.24 -4.44
CA MET A 3 -7.94 -23.75 -5.15
C MET A 3 -7.08 -24.63 -4.24
N SER A 4 -7.54 -24.92 -3.01
CA SER A 4 -6.85 -25.80 -2.07
C SER A 4 -7.25 -27.25 -2.27
N SER A 5 -6.41 -28.16 -1.77
CA SER A 5 -6.68 -29.60 -1.67
C SER A 5 -7.83 -29.95 -0.72
N ILE A 6 -8.20 -29.03 0.17
CA ILE A 6 -9.18 -29.25 1.24
C ILE A 6 -10.59 -28.91 0.76
N GLN A 7 -11.55 -29.78 1.03
CA GLN A 7 -12.96 -29.50 0.78
C GLN A 7 -13.51 -28.57 1.87
N ILE A 8 -13.91 -27.37 1.47
CA ILE A 8 -14.45 -26.36 2.39
C ILE A 8 -15.97 -26.58 2.55
N PRO A 9 -16.48 -26.77 3.80
CA PRO A 9 -17.91 -26.93 4.05
C PRO A 9 -18.73 -25.72 3.60
N ASP A 10 -19.98 -25.94 3.18
CA ASP A 10 -20.85 -24.88 2.64
C ASP A 10 -21.11 -23.74 3.63
N LYS A 11 -21.22 -24.04 4.93
CA LYS A 11 -21.36 -23.01 5.98
C LYS A 11 -20.14 -22.08 6.03
N VAL A 12 -18.94 -22.65 5.93
CA VAL A 12 -17.68 -21.89 5.92
C VAL A 12 -17.58 -21.08 4.63
N LYS A 13 -17.86 -21.72 3.49
CA LYS A 13 -17.86 -21.05 2.17
C LYS A 13 -18.81 -19.86 2.13
N SER A 14 -20.03 -20.02 2.63
CA SER A 14 -21.05 -18.96 2.68
C SER A 14 -20.61 -17.78 3.54
N PHE A 15 -19.91 -18.05 4.64
CA PHE A 15 -19.36 -17.01 5.49
C PHE A 15 -18.16 -16.29 4.83
N LEU A 16 -17.23 -17.03 4.22
CA LEU A 16 -16.07 -16.47 3.51
C LEU A 16 -16.46 -15.63 2.27
N GLN A 17 -17.63 -15.89 1.68
CA GLN A 17 -18.19 -15.10 0.57
C GLN A 17 -18.56 -13.67 0.96
N LEU A 18 -18.78 -13.38 2.25
CA LEU A 18 -19.00 -12.01 2.72
C LEU A 18 -17.77 -11.12 2.47
N GLY A 19 -16.58 -11.74 2.36
CA GLY A 19 -15.34 -11.07 2.05
C GLY A 19 -14.78 -10.27 3.23
N GLY A 20 -13.52 -9.86 3.13
CA GLY A 20 -12.83 -9.21 4.25
C GLY A 20 -13.25 -7.76 4.51
N ASN A 21 -14.14 -7.17 3.71
CA ASN A 21 -14.70 -5.84 3.95
C ASN A 21 -16.02 -5.91 4.74
N PHE A 22 -16.51 -7.12 5.04
CA PHE A 22 -17.73 -7.30 5.82
C PHE A 22 -17.48 -7.04 7.30
N SER A 23 -18.29 -6.18 7.90
CA SER A 23 -18.23 -5.91 9.35
C SER A 23 -19.00 -6.97 10.11
N LEU A 24 -18.33 -7.65 11.04
CA LEU A 24 -18.99 -8.59 11.93
C LEU A 24 -19.79 -7.86 13.04
N PRO A 25 -20.84 -8.51 13.57
CA PRO A 25 -21.46 -8.13 14.82
C PRO A 25 -20.46 -7.80 15.93
N VAL A 26 -20.73 -6.75 16.72
CA VAL A 26 -19.87 -6.37 17.84
C VAL A 26 -19.85 -7.46 18.92
N THR A 27 -18.68 -8.06 19.12
CA THR A 27 -18.44 -9.09 20.15
C THR A 27 -17.64 -8.55 21.33
N ASN A 28 -16.61 -7.73 21.09
CA ASN A 28 -15.69 -7.23 22.10
C ASN A 28 -15.82 -5.71 22.27
N ARG A 29 -16.67 -5.29 23.22
CA ARG A 29 -17.00 -3.87 23.46
C ARG A 29 -15.84 -3.06 24.02
N THR A 30 -15.07 -3.64 24.93
CA THR A 30 -13.91 -3.00 25.55
C THR A 30 -12.83 -2.71 24.51
N ASN A 31 -12.52 -3.68 23.66
CA ASN A 31 -11.56 -3.45 22.58
C ASN A 31 -12.06 -2.40 21.59
N LEU A 32 -13.33 -2.46 21.18
CA LEU A 32 -13.92 -1.48 20.26
C LEU A 32 -13.91 -0.06 20.85
N THR A 33 -14.19 0.09 22.15
CA THR A 33 -14.14 1.39 22.84
C THR A 33 -12.71 1.94 22.86
N THR A 34 -11.74 1.09 23.19
CA THR A 34 -10.32 1.47 23.20
C THR A 34 -9.84 1.89 21.81
N GLU A 35 -10.10 1.09 20.78
CA GLU A 35 -9.76 1.40 19.40
C GLU A 35 -10.45 2.68 18.92
N PHE A 36 -11.71 2.90 19.28
CA PHE A 36 -12.41 4.13 18.96
C PHE A 36 -11.75 5.35 19.61
N ILE A 37 -11.40 5.26 20.91
CA ILE A 37 -10.73 6.35 21.63
C ILE A 37 -9.36 6.65 21.01
N ILE A 38 -8.57 5.62 20.69
CA ILE A 38 -7.25 5.76 20.05
C ILE A 38 -7.41 6.47 18.70
N ASN A 39 -8.31 5.99 17.85
CA ASN A 39 -8.56 6.57 16.54
C ASN A 39 -9.10 8.00 16.64
N PHE A 40 -9.99 8.27 17.59
CA PHE A 40 -10.51 9.60 17.85
C PHE A 40 -9.40 10.57 18.26
N GLN A 41 -8.55 10.21 19.23
CA GLN A 41 -7.44 11.06 19.67
C GLN A 41 -6.41 11.29 18.56
N ASN A 42 -6.09 10.26 17.78
CA ASN A 42 -5.18 10.38 16.64
C ASN A 42 -5.72 11.33 15.57
N ASN A 43 -7.01 11.27 15.27
CA ASN A 43 -7.63 12.20 14.31
C ASN A 43 -7.81 13.61 14.90
N LEU A 44 -8.05 13.75 16.20
CA LEU A 44 -8.14 15.04 16.87
C LEU A 44 -6.82 15.83 16.78
N ARG A 45 -5.68 15.14 16.79
CA ARG A 45 -4.35 15.75 16.59
C ARG A 45 -4.18 16.38 15.19
N LYS A 46 -4.93 15.92 14.19
CA LYS A 46 -4.90 16.48 12.83
C LYS A 46 -5.67 17.80 12.72
N LEU A 47 -6.54 18.11 13.68
CA LEU A 47 -7.31 19.35 13.70
C LEU A 47 -6.49 20.53 14.25
N PRO A 48 -6.83 21.77 13.85
CA PRO A 48 -6.27 22.98 14.47
C PRO A 48 -6.50 22.97 15.99
N PRO A 49 -5.52 23.42 16.81
CA PRO A 49 -5.59 23.39 18.29
C PRO A 49 -6.89 23.98 18.84
N GLU A 50 -7.35 25.06 18.23
CA GLU A 50 -8.54 25.83 18.60
C GLU A 50 -9.84 25.01 18.53
N LYS A 51 -9.93 24.08 17.57
CA LYS A 51 -11.11 23.22 17.37
C LYS A 51 -11.08 21.95 18.23
N ARG A 52 -9.90 21.56 18.75
CA ARG A 52 -9.71 20.28 19.46
C ARG A 52 -10.55 20.18 20.71
N ILE A 53 -10.60 21.26 21.51
CA ILE A 53 -11.33 21.27 22.79
C ILE A 53 -12.84 21.17 22.53
N ALA A 54 -13.36 21.96 21.59
CA ALA A 54 -14.78 21.94 21.24
C ALA A 54 -15.24 20.57 20.74
N VAL A 55 -14.46 19.94 19.84
CA VAL A 55 -14.77 18.59 19.33
C VAL A 55 -14.68 17.56 20.45
N ARG A 56 -13.64 17.61 21.28
CA ARG A 56 -13.49 16.69 22.42
C ARG A 56 -14.69 16.77 23.36
N ASN A 57 -15.11 17.97 23.75
CA ASN A 57 -16.22 18.16 24.68
C ASN A 57 -17.54 17.61 24.12
N ARG A 58 -17.81 17.82 22.82
CA ARG A 58 -19.00 17.25 22.16
C ARG A 58 -18.95 15.73 22.07
N SER A 59 -17.76 15.14 21.94
CA SER A 59 -17.59 13.70 21.81
C SER A 59 -17.60 12.94 23.15
N ILE A 60 -17.37 13.59 24.29
CA ILE A 60 -17.36 12.93 25.62
C ILE A 60 -18.68 12.18 25.88
N GLY A 61 -19.83 12.82 25.62
CA GLY A 61 -21.13 12.20 25.82
C GLY A 61 -21.36 10.96 24.96
N ILE A 62 -20.81 10.96 23.74
CA ILE A 62 -20.85 9.80 22.83
C ILE A 62 -19.91 8.71 23.36
N ILE A 63 -18.67 9.05 23.70
CA ILE A 63 -17.67 8.08 24.19
C ILE A 63 -18.17 7.37 25.47
N ASN A 64 -18.76 8.12 26.39
CA ASN A 64 -19.30 7.58 27.63
C ASN A 64 -20.52 6.67 27.43
N SER A 65 -21.25 6.83 26.32
CA SER A 65 -22.41 5.99 26.01
C SER A 65 -22.07 4.73 25.21
N ILE A 66 -20.86 4.62 24.63
CA ILE A 66 -20.44 3.43 23.87
C ILE A 66 -20.47 2.13 24.72
N PRO A 67 -19.94 2.09 25.96
CA PRO A 67 -19.93 0.86 26.76
C PRO A 67 -21.34 0.38 27.14
N SER A 68 -22.24 1.33 27.40
CA SER A 68 -23.63 1.06 27.80
C SER A 68 -24.57 0.82 26.62
N TYR A 69 -24.17 1.18 25.40
CA TYR A 69 -24.97 0.95 24.20
C TYR A 69 -25.16 -0.54 23.92
N GLN A 70 -26.42 -0.97 23.84
CA GLN A 70 -26.79 -2.33 23.43
C GLN A 70 -27.15 -2.34 21.95
N TYR A 71 -26.32 -3.01 21.15
CA TYR A 71 -26.67 -3.31 19.76
C TYR A 71 -27.84 -4.31 19.72
N PRO A 72 -28.87 -4.06 18.89
CA PRO A 72 -29.96 -5.01 18.73
C PRO A 72 -29.42 -6.34 18.18
N ARG A 73 -29.54 -7.42 18.97
CA ARG A 73 -29.19 -8.77 18.50
C ARG A 73 -30.35 -9.34 17.70
N THR A 74 -30.27 -9.23 16.37
CA THR A 74 -31.20 -9.92 15.49
C THR A 74 -30.84 -11.40 15.34
N LYS A 75 -31.78 -12.24 14.89
CA LYS A 75 -31.49 -13.66 14.56
C LYS A 75 -30.28 -13.79 13.61
N THR A 76 -30.14 -12.86 12.67
CA THR A 76 -29.01 -12.77 11.73
C THR A 76 -27.68 -12.56 12.44
N HIS A 77 -27.61 -11.73 13.50
CA HIS A 77 -26.38 -11.53 14.25
C HIS A 77 -25.91 -12.83 14.92
N ASN A 78 -26.83 -13.56 15.54
CA ASN A 78 -26.51 -14.85 16.17
C ASN A 78 -26.03 -15.88 15.14
N LEU A 79 -26.66 -15.92 13.96
CA LEU A 79 -26.22 -16.77 12.86
C LEU A 79 -24.80 -16.41 12.39
N LEU A 80 -24.50 -15.12 12.18
CA LEU A 80 -23.17 -14.67 11.76
C LEU A 80 -22.09 -15.01 12.80
N LEU A 81 -22.39 -14.85 14.08
CA LEU A 81 -21.46 -15.22 15.16
C LEU A 81 -21.22 -16.73 15.21
N HIS A 82 -22.27 -17.53 15.00
CA HIS A 82 -22.16 -18.97 14.92
C HIS A 82 -21.32 -19.41 13.71
N LEU A 83 -21.57 -18.84 12.53
CA LEU A 83 -20.79 -19.09 11.31
C LEU A 83 -19.33 -18.66 11.46
N ASN A 84 -19.06 -17.53 12.11
CA ASN A 84 -17.71 -17.07 12.42
C ASN A 84 -16.98 -18.08 13.31
N LYS A 85 -17.65 -18.59 14.36
CA LYS A 85 -17.08 -19.62 15.23
C LYS A 85 -16.75 -20.89 14.44
N ILE A 86 -17.71 -21.44 13.71
CA ILE A 86 -17.51 -22.63 12.87
C ILE A 86 -16.35 -22.42 11.89
N THR A 87 -16.28 -21.25 11.27
CA THR A 87 -15.22 -20.93 10.31
C THR A 87 -13.86 -20.88 10.99
N ASN A 88 -13.74 -20.24 12.15
CA ASN A 88 -12.48 -20.18 12.90
C ASN A 88 -12.05 -21.57 13.37
N ASP A 89 -12.96 -22.38 13.89
CA ASP A 89 -12.68 -23.76 14.31
C ASP A 89 -12.16 -24.58 13.11
N PHE A 90 -12.84 -24.50 11.95
CA PHE A 90 -12.40 -25.16 10.72
C PHE A 90 -11.02 -24.68 10.24
N LEU A 91 -10.73 -23.37 10.29
CA LEU A 91 -9.42 -22.84 9.89
C LEU A 91 -8.31 -23.28 10.86
N ASN A 92 -8.61 -23.39 12.15
CA ASN A 92 -7.65 -23.86 13.15
C ASN A 92 -7.31 -25.35 12.97
N ASP A 93 -8.31 -26.16 12.60
CA ASP A 93 -8.12 -27.58 12.28
C ASP A 93 -7.33 -27.80 10.99
N ASN A 94 -7.34 -26.81 10.08
CA ASN A 94 -6.71 -26.87 8.77
C ASN A 94 -5.60 -25.81 8.62
N GLN A 95 -4.51 -25.94 9.38
CA GLN A 95 -3.43 -24.95 9.41
C GLN A 95 -2.70 -24.75 8.07
N ASN A 96 -2.78 -25.72 7.15
CA ASN A 96 -2.25 -25.59 5.79
C ASN A 96 -3.19 -24.79 4.87
N LEU A 97 -4.39 -24.43 5.30
CA LEU A 97 -5.31 -23.64 4.49
C LEU A 97 -5.05 -22.15 4.70
N ILE A 98 -4.80 -21.41 3.62
CA ILE A 98 -4.76 -19.95 3.65
C ILE A 98 -5.95 -19.37 2.92
N ILE A 99 -6.49 -18.27 3.46
CA ILE A 99 -7.55 -17.47 2.84
C ILE A 99 -6.95 -16.13 2.44
N ILE A 100 -6.92 -15.85 1.14
CA ILE A 100 -6.36 -14.60 0.58
C ILE A 100 -7.32 -13.95 -0.40
N ARG A 101 -7.09 -12.67 -0.70
CA ARG A 101 -7.84 -11.94 -1.72
C ARG A 101 -7.20 -12.12 -3.09
N ALA A 102 -8.02 -12.15 -4.12
CA ALA A 102 -7.58 -12.07 -5.50
C ALA A 102 -7.05 -10.67 -5.84
N ASP A 103 -6.21 -10.61 -6.87
CA ASP A 103 -5.69 -9.37 -7.43
C ASP A 103 -6.80 -8.46 -8.01
N LYS A 104 -7.85 -9.06 -8.60
CA LYS A 104 -8.99 -8.35 -9.21
C LYS A 104 -10.31 -9.02 -8.84
N GLY A 105 -11.38 -8.23 -8.85
CA GLY A 105 -12.76 -8.72 -8.71
C GLY A 105 -13.25 -8.92 -7.27
N ASN A 106 -12.49 -8.52 -6.25
CA ASN A 106 -12.85 -8.68 -4.83
C ASN A 106 -13.22 -10.13 -4.46
N ILE A 107 -12.49 -11.10 -5.02
CA ILE A 107 -12.76 -12.53 -4.85
C ILE A 107 -11.92 -13.08 -3.69
N THR A 108 -12.56 -13.81 -2.77
CA THR A 108 -11.86 -14.61 -1.74
C THR A 108 -11.40 -15.94 -2.32
N ILE A 109 -10.15 -16.31 -2.06
CA ILE A 109 -9.51 -17.53 -2.56
C ILE A 109 -8.96 -18.33 -1.39
N SER A 110 -9.16 -19.64 -1.42
CA SER A 110 -8.51 -20.59 -0.52
C SER A 110 -7.44 -21.38 -1.27
N LEU A 111 -6.26 -21.52 -0.66
CA LEU A 111 -5.09 -22.20 -1.21
C LEU A 111 -4.39 -23.00 -0.12
N ASP A 112 -3.64 -24.03 -0.51
CA ASP A 112 -2.69 -24.67 0.39
C ASP A 112 -1.48 -23.72 0.63
N LYS A 113 -1.08 -23.56 1.88
CA LYS A 113 -0.02 -22.66 2.34
C LYS A 113 1.30 -23.02 1.69
N ASP A 114 1.60 -24.31 1.58
CA ASP A 114 2.85 -24.79 0.97
C ASP A 114 2.93 -24.43 -0.51
N ILE A 115 1.83 -24.57 -1.25
CA ILE A 115 1.75 -24.17 -2.67
C ILE A 115 1.93 -22.66 -2.81
N TYR A 116 1.29 -21.89 -1.94
CA TYR A 116 1.44 -20.44 -1.92
C TYR A 116 2.89 -20.02 -1.65
N ILE A 117 3.51 -20.55 -0.59
CA ILE A 117 4.90 -20.24 -0.23
C ILE A 117 5.82 -20.54 -1.41
N ARG A 118 5.71 -21.75 -1.98
CA ARG A 118 6.53 -22.16 -3.14
C ARG A 118 6.36 -21.21 -4.32
N LYS A 119 5.13 -20.83 -4.69
CA LYS A 119 4.88 -19.91 -5.80
C LYS A 119 5.46 -18.51 -5.58
N ILE A 120 5.46 -18.02 -4.33
CA ILE A 120 6.07 -16.72 -4.02
C ILE A 120 7.59 -16.83 -3.99
N GLU A 121 8.15 -17.91 -3.45
CA GLU A 121 9.59 -18.17 -3.49
C GLU A 121 10.09 -18.31 -4.94
N GLU A 122 9.32 -18.93 -5.83
CA GLU A 122 9.61 -18.96 -7.27
C GLU A 122 9.68 -17.55 -7.89
N LEU A 123 8.83 -16.62 -7.48
CA LEU A 123 8.91 -15.22 -7.92
C LEU A 123 10.11 -14.47 -7.32
N LEU A 124 10.55 -14.86 -6.13
CA LEU A 124 11.68 -14.25 -5.42
C LEU A 124 13.05 -14.83 -5.82
N LYS A 125 13.08 -15.87 -6.65
CA LYS A 125 14.31 -16.46 -7.21
C LYS A 125 14.89 -15.68 -8.39
N ASP A 126 14.23 -14.62 -8.83
CA ASP A 126 14.78 -13.72 -9.83
C ASP A 126 15.95 -12.91 -9.23
N ASP A 127 17.17 -13.40 -9.43
CA ASP A 127 18.41 -12.82 -8.91
C ASP A 127 18.74 -11.44 -9.52
N GLU A 128 18.10 -11.06 -10.63
CA GLU A 128 18.23 -9.71 -11.20
C GLU A 128 17.42 -8.69 -10.39
N THR A 129 16.25 -9.09 -9.90
CA THR A 129 15.31 -8.21 -9.17
C THR A 129 15.49 -8.29 -7.66
N TYR A 130 15.77 -9.46 -7.10
CA TYR A 130 15.77 -9.72 -5.66
C TYR A 130 17.08 -10.32 -5.17
N MET A 131 17.42 -10.01 -3.91
CA MET A 131 18.59 -10.55 -3.23
C MET A 131 18.23 -10.96 -1.81
N VAL A 132 18.65 -12.16 -1.40
CA VAL A 132 18.55 -12.61 -0.01
C VAL A 132 19.56 -11.86 0.87
N VAL A 133 19.13 -11.49 2.07
CA VAL A 133 19.96 -10.75 3.04
C VAL A 133 20.09 -11.57 4.32
N ASP A 134 21.32 -11.85 4.75
CA ASP A 134 21.56 -12.73 5.91
C ASP A 134 21.16 -12.10 7.25
N ARG A 135 21.26 -10.78 7.36
CA ARG A 135 21.05 -10.05 8.61
C ARG A 135 19.92 -9.05 8.46
N ASN A 136 19.10 -8.95 9.49
CA ASN A 136 18.02 -7.96 9.55
C ASN A 136 18.56 -6.52 9.34
N PRO A 137 18.24 -5.85 8.21
CA PRO A 137 18.76 -4.51 7.89
C PRO A 137 18.10 -3.37 8.69
N ILE A 138 17.10 -3.63 9.52
CA ILE A 138 16.24 -2.59 10.10
C ILE A 138 17.01 -1.52 10.88
N ASN A 139 17.97 -1.91 11.72
CA ASN A 139 18.74 -0.96 12.52
C ASN A 139 19.59 -0.04 11.64
N LYS A 140 20.13 -0.57 10.55
CA LYS A 140 20.89 0.21 9.55
C LYS A 140 19.97 1.20 8.83
N LEU A 141 18.76 0.77 8.46
CA LEU A 141 17.76 1.64 7.84
C LEU A 141 17.35 2.80 8.75
N ILE A 142 17.07 2.50 10.02
CA ILE A 142 16.69 3.50 11.02
C ILE A 142 17.84 4.48 11.28
N SER A 143 19.07 3.98 11.39
CA SER A 143 20.25 4.83 11.57
C SER A 143 20.45 5.79 10.39
N ASN A 144 20.38 5.27 9.16
CA ASN A 144 20.47 6.07 7.94
C ASN A 144 19.35 7.12 7.86
N LEU A 145 18.12 6.74 8.21
CA LEU A 145 16.98 7.65 8.22
C LEU A 145 17.19 8.77 9.23
N ARG A 146 17.60 8.42 10.46
CA ARG A 146 17.89 9.41 11.50
C ARG A 146 18.99 10.38 11.06
N GLY A 147 20.06 9.88 10.43
CA GLY A 147 21.13 10.71 9.88
C GLY A 147 20.60 11.71 8.84
N LEU A 148 19.80 11.24 7.88
CA LEU A 148 19.17 12.09 6.86
C LEU A 148 18.28 13.17 7.50
N LEU A 149 17.36 12.76 8.39
CA LEU A 149 16.42 13.67 9.02
C LEU A 149 17.10 14.68 9.94
N MET A 150 18.15 14.28 10.65
CA MET A 150 18.93 15.18 11.51
C MET A 150 19.66 16.23 10.67
N ARG A 151 20.25 15.83 9.53
CA ARG A 151 20.85 16.78 8.58
C ARG A 151 19.81 17.76 8.05
N TRP A 152 18.65 17.28 7.61
CA TRP A 152 17.57 18.13 7.11
C TRP A 152 17.06 19.11 8.15
N LYS A 153 16.93 18.67 9.41
CA LYS A 153 16.54 19.53 10.51
C LYS A 153 17.59 20.60 10.81
N ASN A 154 18.87 20.21 10.89
CA ASN A 154 19.95 21.14 11.24
C ASN A 154 20.15 22.23 10.17
N ASN A 155 19.90 21.90 8.90
CA ASN A 155 19.92 22.86 7.80
C ASN A 155 18.58 23.59 7.58
N ASN A 156 17.60 23.42 8.47
CA ASN A 156 16.27 24.03 8.40
C ASN A 156 15.44 23.70 7.15
N TYR A 157 15.70 22.58 6.46
CA TYR A 157 14.85 22.14 5.34
C TYR A 157 13.52 21.55 5.81
N ILE A 158 13.45 21.13 7.07
CA ILE A 158 12.22 20.64 7.69
C ILE A 158 12.03 21.25 9.08
N THR A 159 10.77 21.50 9.44
CA THR A 159 10.42 21.96 10.78
C THR A 159 10.61 20.86 11.83
N GLN A 160 10.68 21.26 13.10
CA GLN A 160 10.70 20.31 14.22
C GLN A 160 9.45 19.40 14.27
N ALA A 161 8.29 19.90 13.82
CA ALA A 161 7.07 19.10 13.74
C ALA A 161 7.19 18.04 12.64
N THR A 162 7.69 18.42 11.46
CA THR A 162 7.94 17.50 10.34
C THR A 162 8.97 16.44 10.73
N TYR A 163 10.08 16.83 11.37
CA TYR A 163 11.07 15.88 11.89
C TYR A 163 10.43 14.82 12.80
N ARG A 164 9.55 15.24 13.73
CA ARG A 164 8.85 14.30 14.64
C ARG A 164 7.91 13.37 13.88
N SER A 165 7.22 13.85 12.85
CA SER A 165 6.33 12.99 12.05
C SER A 165 7.07 12.00 11.15
N LEU A 166 8.30 12.34 10.73
CA LEU A 166 9.14 11.48 9.90
C LEU A 166 10.02 10.53 10.72
N SER A 167 10.27 10.86 11.99
CA SER A 167 11.10 10.06 12.87
C SER A 167 10.49 8.69 13.10
N TYR A 168 11.34 7.67 13.02
CA TYR A 168 10.97 6.29 13.27
C TYR A 168 11.93 5.72 14.32
N SER A 169 11.36 5.04 15.31
CA SER A 169 12.12 4.49 16.44
C SER A 169 12.04 2.98 16.51
N GLU A 170 10.87 2.41 16.23
CA GLU A 170 10.61 0.99 16.39
C GLU A 170 9.61 0.52 15.33
N GLY A 171 9.79 -0.72 14.90
CA GLY A 171 8.78 -1.47 14.17
C GLY A 171 9.43 -2.58 13.34
N SER A 172 8.76 -3.01 12.28
CA SER A 172 9.17 -4.17 11.48
C SER A 172 9.54 -3.77 10.06
N LEU A 173 10.31 -4.64 9.40
CA LEU A 173 10.48 -4.53 7.96
C LEU A 173 9.13 -4.70 7.24
N PRO A 174 8.98 -4.05 6.07
CA PRO A 174 7.91 -4.34 5.13
C PRO A 174 7.69 -5.85 4.95
N ARG A 175 6.44 -6.26 4.79
CA ARG A 175 6.08 -7.67 4.55
C ARG A 175 5.69 -7.85 3.10
N ALA A 176 6.19 -8.90 2.46
CA ALA A 176 5.72 -9.28 1.15
C ALA A 176 4.56 -10.27 1.23
N TYR A 177 3.63 -10.16 0.30
CA TYR A 177 2.56 -11.15 0.07
C TYR A 177 2.19 -11.18 -1.41
N GLY A 178 1.64 -12.31 -1.87
CA GLY A 178 1.21 -12.49 -3.23
C GLY A 178 -0.30 -12.43 -3.39
N LEU A 179 -0.75 -11.75 -4.45
CA LEU A 179 -2.16 -11.74 -4.86
C LEU A 179 -2.34 -12.57 -6.14
N PRO A 180 -3.14 -13.65 -6.12
CA PRO A 180 -3.39 -14.47 -7.30
C PRO A 180 -4.20 -13.72 -8.37
N LYS A 181 -3.71 -13.75 -9.61
CA LYS A 181 -4.36 -13.17 -10.78
C LYS A 181 -5.30 -14.21 -11.42
N VAL A 182 -6.42 -14.47 -10.78
CA VAL A 182 -7.41 -15.49 -11.22
C VAL A 182 -8.02 -15.26 -12.61
N HIS A 183 -7.85 -14.06 -13.17
CA HIS A 183 -8.30 -13.70 -14.52
C HIS A 183 -7.27 -14.04 -15.61
N LYS A 184 -6.10 -14.57 -15.25
CA LYS A 184 -5.05 -15.00 -16.19
C LYS A 184 -4.90 -16.53 -16.17
N PRO A 185 -4.53 -17.15 -17.30
CA PRO A 185 -4.16 -18.57 -17.35
C PRO A 185 -3.10 -18.89 -16.30
N GLU A 186 -3.11 -20.10 -15.74
CA GLU A 186 -2.19 -20.59 -14.69
C GLU A 186 -2.23 -19.84 -13.34
N CYS A 187 -3.04 -18.79 -13.23
CA CYS A 187 -3.21 -17.98 -12.03
C CYS A 187 -1.86 -17.52 -11.42
N PRO A 188 -1.05 -16.73 -12.17
CA PRO A 188 0.20 -16.18 -11.65
C PRO A 188 -0.07 -15.23 -10.48
N PHE A 189 0.92 -15.04 -9.62
CA PHE A 189 0.81 -14.15 -8.47
C PHE A 189 1.37 -12.76 -8.78
N ARG A 190 0.79 -11.73 -8.14
CA ARG A 190 1.37 -10.40 -8.05
C ARG A 190 2.01 -10.25 -6.68
N LEU A 191 3.33 -10.11 -6.63
CA LEU A 191 4.03 -9.81 -5.38
C LEU A 191 3.78 -8.35 -4.99
N ILE A 192 3.37 -8.13 -3.75
CA ILE A 192 3.19 -6.81 -3.14
C ILE A 192 4.06 -6.73 -1.90
N VAL A 193 4.84 -5.66 -1.80
CA VAL A 193 5.63 -5.33 -0.60
C VAL A 193 4.90 -4.25 0.18
N SER A 194 4.21 -4.62 1.26
CA SER A 194 3.53 -3.66 2.13
C SER A 194 4.54 -2.85 2.92
N SER A 195 4.71 -1.58 2.52
CA SER A 195 5.57 -0.64 3.23
C SER A 195 4.92 -0.03 4.47
N ILE A 196 3.65 -0.35 4.75
CA ILE A 196 2.91 0.11 5.94
C ILE A 196 3.69 -0.28 7.20
N ASP A 197 3.76 0.65 8.15
CA ASP A 197 4.52 0.55 9.40
C ASP A 197 6.03 0.35 9.22
N GLY A 198 6.55 0.44 7.99
CA GLY A 198 7.97 0.39 7.71
C GLY A 198 8.68 1.72 8.00
N PRO A 199 10.01 1.70 8.19
CA PRO A 199 10.80 2.86 8.60
C PRO A 199 10.72 4.03 7.61
N LEU A 200 10.59 3.74 6.31
CA LEU A 200 10.62 4.74 5.26
C LEU A 200 9.22 5.15 4.76
N TYR A 201 8.16 4.60 5.34
CA TYR A 201 6.79 4.88 4.89
C TYR A 201 6.44 6.36 4.99
N GLN A 202 6.70 6.98 6.15
CA GLN A 202 6.39 8.39 6.35
C GLN A 202 7.25 9.31 5.47
N LEU A 203 8.50 8.94 5.23
CA LEU A 203 9.37 9.65 4.29
C LEU A 203 8.82 9.58 2.86
N ALA A 204 8.40 8.39 2.41
CA ALA A 204 7.80 8.20 1.09
C ALA A 204 6.51 9.02 0.94
N VAL A 205 5.62 9.02 1.94
CA VAL A 205 4.40 9.84 1.96
C VAL A 205 4.73 11.33 1.88
N PHE A 206 5.74 11.78 2.61
CA PHE A 206 6.15 13.18 2.63
C PHE A 206 6.69 13.65 1.28
N LEU A 207 7.61 12.89 0.67
CA LEU A 207 8.14 13.19 -0.66
C LEU A 207 7.03 13.15 -1.72
N HIS A 208 6.18 12.13 -1.67
CA HIS A 208 5.02 12.00 -2.57
C HIS A 208 4.10 13.22 -2.50
N LYS A 209 3.82 13.75 -1.29
CA LYS A 209 2.97 14.93 -1.12
C LYS A 209 3.54 16.19 -1.76
N ILE A 210 4.85 16.35 -1.75
CA ILE A 210 5.52 17.47 -2.43
C ILE A 210 5.39 17.28 -3.94
N MET A 211 5.73 16.09 -4.44
CA MET A 211 5.69 15.79 -5.88
C MET A 211 4.28 15.92 -6.47
N ILE A 212 3.28 15.28 -5.87
CA ILE A 212 1.91 15.23 -6.43
C ILE A 212 1.24 16.60 -6.47
N LYS A 213 1.65 17.52 -5.59
CA LYS A 213 1.08 18.86 -5.52
C LYS A 213 1.56 19.73 -6.68
N ASP A 214 2.82 19.62 -7.04
CA ASP A 214 3.49 20.58 -7.94
C ASP A 214 3.82 19.98 -9.31
N PHE A 215 3.86 18.65 -9.48
CA PHE A 215 4.14 18.03 -10.77
C PHE A 215 2.96 18.20 -11.74
N PRO A 216 3.23 18.58 -13.00
CA PRO A 216 2.19 18.64 -14.01
C PRO A 216 1.70 17.24 -14.37
N SER A 217 0.40 17.14 -14.66
CA SER A 217 -0.16 15.97 -15.32
C SER A 217 0.19 15.97 -16.80
N ALA A 218 0.46 14.80 -17.39
CA ALA A 218 0.63 14.71 -18.83
C ALA A 218 -0.62 15.17 -19.59
N HIS A 219 -0.42 15.77 -20.76
CA HIS A 219 -1.50 16.24 -21.62
C HIS A 219 -2.42 15.10 -22.10
N SER A 220 -1.86 13.91 -22.27
CA SER A 220 -2.53 12.66 -22.65
C SER A 220 -3.20 11.95 -21.49
N SER A 221 -3.00 12.41 -20.24
CA SER A 221 -3.54 11.73 -19.07
C SER A 221 -5.07 11.76 -19.09
N ILE A 222 -5.65 10.66 -18.60
CA ILE A 222 -7.09 10.45 -18.51
C ILE A 222 -7.39 10.02 -17.09
N GLU A 223 -8.28 10.73 -16.42
CA GLU A 223 -8.60 10.51 -15.02
C GLU A 223 -9.42 9.23 -14.82
N ASN A 224 -10.37 8.97 -15.72
CA ASN A 224 -11.28 7.84 -15.59
C ASN A 224 -11.91 7.40 -16.93
N SER A 225 -12.60 6.25 -16.89
CA SER A 225 -13.26 5.68 -18.07
C SER A 225 -14.37 6.56 -18.65
N PHE A 226 -15.04 7.39 -17.85
CA PHE A 226 -16.07 8.30 -18.35
C PHE A 226 -15.46 9.47 -19.15
N GLU A 227 -14.31 9.98 -18.71
CA GLU A 227 -13.57 11.00 -19.45
C GLU A 227 -13.06 10.45 -20.79
N LEU A 228 -12.53 9.22 -20.80
CA LEU A 228 -12.11 8.55 -22.04
C LEU A 228 -13.26 8.50 -23.06
N ILE A 229 -14.44 8.04 -22.63
CA ILE A 229 -15.63 7.96 -23.51
C ILE A 229 -15.97 9.34 -24.07
N LYS A 230 -15.97 10.38 -23.23
CA LYS A 230 -16.26 11.76 -23.67
C LYS A 230 -15.25 12.26 -24.71
N LYS A 231 -13.96 12.00 -24.52
CA LYS A 231 -12.89 12.38 -25.46
C LYS A 231 -13.04 11.65 -26.79
N LEU A 232 -13.41 10.37 -26.76
CA LEU A 232 -13.54 9.54 -27.96
C LEU A 232 -14.84 9.76 -28.75
N ASN A 233 -15.92 10.20 -28.11
CA ASN A 233 -17.24 10.32 -28.75
C ASN A 233 -17.28 11.18 -30.02
N ASN A 234 -16.37 12.15 -30.16
CA ASN A 234 -16.33 13.07 -31.30
C ASN A 234 -15.14 12.81 -32.24
N VAL A 235 -14.40 11.71 -32.03
CA VAL A 235 -13.26 11.36 -32.89
C VAL A 235 -13.78 10.52 -34.06
N GLN A 236 -13.80 11.09 -35.26
CA GLN A 236 -14.00 10.34 -36.50
C GLN A 236 -12.65 9.90 -37.04
N LEU A 237 -12.51 8.60 -37.29
CA LEU A 237 -11.30 8.01 -37.87
C LEU A 237 -11.63 7.59 -39.31
N ASP A 238 -10.78 7.98 -40.26
CA ASP A 238 -10.89 7.50 -41.63
C ASP A 238 -10.57 6.01 -41.72
N SER A 239 -10.98 5.36 -42.81
CA SER A 239 -10.79 3.91 -43.04
C SER A 239 -9.34 3.45 -43.04
N ASP A 240 -8.39 4.38 -43.21
CA ASP A 240 -6.96 4.08 -43.33
C ASP A 240 -6.25 4.03 -41.96
N TYR A 241 -6.91 4.47 -40.89
CA TYR A 241 -6.35 4.42 -39.55
C TYR A 241 -6.52 3.03 -38.91
N LYS A 242 -5.49 2.61 -38.16
CA LYS A 242 -5.53 1.41 -37.33
C LYS A 242 -5.35 1.79 -35.86
N LEU A 243 -6.18 1.23 -35.00
CA LEU A 243 -6.03 1.37 -33.56
C LEU A 243 -4.98 0.38 -33.05
N ILE A 244 -4.00 0.88 -32.31
CA ILE A 244 -2.96 0.08 -31.65
C ILE A 244 -3.13 0.26 -30.13
N SER A 245 -3.07 -0.84 -29.38
CA SER A 245 -3.06 -0.84 -27.92
C SER A 245 -1.79 -1.51 -27.43
N LEU A 246 -1.05 -0.80 -26.57
CA LEU A 246 0.21 -1.25 -25.98
C LEU A 246 0.04 -1.31 -24.46
N ASP A 247 0.53 -2.38 -23.84
CA ASP A 247 0.52 -2.56 -22.38
C ASP A 247 1.96 -2.75 -21.87
N VAL A 248 2.32 -2.05 -20.81
CA VAL A 248 3.66 -2.15 -20.22
C VAL A 248 3.73 -3.39 -19.34
N ILE A 249 4.62 -4.31 -19.70
CA ILE A 249 4.85 -5.52 -18.92
C ILE A 249 5.55 -5.13 -17.62
N SER A 250 4.93 -5.48 -16.49
CA SER A 250 5.51 -5.37 -15.14
C SER A 250 6.14 -4.01 -14.82
N LEU A 251 5.43 -2.91 -15.16
CA LEU A 251 5.90 -1.53 -15.04
C LEU A 251 6.77 -1.26 -13.79
N PHE A 252 6.25 -1.53 -12.59
CA PHE A 252 6.96 -1.20 -11.35
C PHE A 252 8.29 -1.94 -11.18
N THR A 253 8.38 -3.23 -11.53
CA THR A 253 9.63 -3.99 -11.41
C THR A 253 10.62 -3.63 -12.52
N ASN A 254 10.17 -2.98 -13.59
CA ASN A 254 10.98 -2.70 -14.77
C ASN A 254 11.50 -1.26 -14.86
N ILE A 255 11.15 -0.38 -13.92
CA ILE A 255 11.65 1.00 -13.88
C ILE A 255 13.06 1.04 -13.26
N PRO A 256 14.10 1.44 -14.01
CA PRO A 256 15.42 1.67 -13.42
C PRO A 256 15.36 2.77 -12.36
N ILE A 257 16.05 2.55 -11.23
CA ILE A 257 16.09 3.54 -10.13
C ILE A 257 16.69 4.86 -10.62
N ASP A 258 17.75 4.81 -11.42
CA ASP A 258 18.39 6.01 -11.96
C ASP A 258 17.45 6.79 -12.87
N LEU A 259 16.69 6.09 -13.73
CA LEU A 259 15.69 6.73 -14.58
C LEU A 259 14.61 7.43 -13.74
N ALA A 260 14.11 6.78 -12.68
CA ALA A 260 13.12 7.40 -11.79
C ALA A 260 13.67 8.65 -11.09
N VAL A 261 14.93 8.62 -10.64
CA VAL A 261 15.58 9.78 -10.03
C VAL A 261 15.78 10.90 -11.04
N ASP A 262 16.21 10.58 -12.26
CA ASP A 262 16.41 11.54 -13.34
C ASP A 262 15.08 12.20 -13.73
N SER A 263 13.98 11.44 -13.80
CA SER A 263 12.64 11.99 -14.03
C SER A 263 12.20 12.99 -12.95
N VAL A 264 12.56 12.74 -11.68
CA VAL A 264 12.36 13.73 -10.59
C VAL A 264 13.28 14.94 -10.77
N SER A 265 14.54 14.71 -11.12
CA SER A 265 15.54 15.75 -11.35
C SER A 265 15.13 16.72 -12.46
N ASN A 266 14.54 16.21 -13.54
CA ASN A 266 14.04 16.99 -14.67
C ASN A 266 12.84 17.87 -14.29
N ARG A 267 12.07 17.47 -13.28
CA ARG A 267 10.91 18.21 -12.76
C ARG A 267 11.24 19.08 -11.54
N TRP A 268 12.52 19.28 -11.22
CA TRP A 268 12.95 20.07 -10.07
C TRP A 268 12.39 21.51 -10.08
N GLU A 269 12.31 22.11 -11.26
CA GLU A 269 11.83 23.49 -11.43
C GLU A 269 10.40 23.71 -10.94
N TYR A 270 9.56 22.67 -10.92
CA TYR A 270 8.20 22.74 -10.41
C TYR A 270 8.14 22.72 -8.87
N ILE A 271 9.05 22.00 -8.22
CA ILE A 271 9.03 21.83 -6.76
C ILE A 271 9.91 22.83 -6.01
N LYS A 272 10.92 23.42 -6.66
CA LYS A 272 11.93 24.28 -6.00
C LYS A 272 11.35 25.44 -5.18
N ASN A 273 10.19 25.97 -5.57
CA ASN A 273 9.54 27.09 -4.87
C ASN A 273 8.54 26.62 -3.79
N SER A 274 8.15 25.36 -3.84
CA SER A 274 7.22 24.74 -2.89
C SER A 274 7.94 24.06 -1.72
N THR A 275 9.27 24.10 -1.69
CA THR A 275 10.07 23.43 -0.67
C THR A 275 11.37 24.17 -0.35
N ASP A 276 11.84 24.03 0.89
CA ASP A 276 13.11 24.58 1.37
C ASP A 276 14.30 23.66 1.07
N PHE A 277 14.07 22.51 0.41
CA PHE A 277 15.13 21.56 0.07
C PHE A 277 15.99 22.06 -1.10
N PRO A 278 17.32 21.87 -1.02
CA PRO A 278 18.17 21.81 -2.20
C PRO A 278 17.84 20.58 -3.05
N LYS A 279 18.03 20.69 -4.37
CA LYS A 279 17.82 19.60 -5.33
C LYS A 279 18.50 18.30 -4.92
N SER A 280 19.78 18.38 -4.54
CA SER A 280 20.59 17.23 -4.16
C SER A 280 20.04 16.48 -2.94
N GLU A 281 19.55 17.22 -1.95
CA GLU A 281 19.00 16.65 -0.71
C GLU A 281 17.66 15.97 -0.94
N PHE A 282 16.81 16.58 -1.77
CA PHE A 282 15.53 15.99 -2.14
C PHE A 282 15.73 14.69 -2.93
N LEU A 283 16.60 14.71 -3.95
CA LEU A 283 16.94 13.52 -4.73
C LEU A 283 17.58 12.42 -3.88
N LEU A 284 18.37 12.80 -2.86
CA LEU A 284 18.93 11.84 -1.92
C LEU A 284 17.84 11.18 -1.05
N GLY A 285 16.81 11.92 -0.64
CA GLY A 285 15.63 11.36 0.02
C GLY A 285 14.90 10.35 -0.86
N VAL A 286 14.69 10.68 -2.14
CA VAL A 286 14.09 9.77 -3.14
C VAL A 286 14.93 8.51 -3.31
N LYS A 287 16.24 8.66 -3.56
CA LYS A 287 17.19 7.54 -3.66
C LYS A 287 17.19 6.67 -2.41
N MET A 288 17.09 7.27 -1.23
CA MET A 288 17.04 6.52 0.02
C MET A 288 15.81 5.62 0.09
N VAL A 289 14.63 6.11 -0.30
CA VAL A 289 13.40 5.30 -0.36
C VAL A 289 13.52 4.16 -1.37
N LEU A 290 14.07 4.42 -2.55
CA LEU A 290 14.19 3.44 -3.63
C LEU A 290 15.26 2.37 -3.37
N ASN A 291 16.40 2.73 -2.78
CA ASN A 291 17.51 1.79 -2.55
C ASN A 291 17.34 0.92 -1.29
N SER A 292 16.39 1.28 -0.42
CA SER A 292 16.20 0.68 0.90
C SER A 292 14.95 -0.20 0.98
N THR A 293 14.63 -0.84 -0.13
CA THR A 293 13.46 -1.70 -0.33
C THR A 293 13.71 -3.11 0.20
N PHE A 294 13.84 -3.18 1.52
CA PHE A 294 13.99 -4.44 2.25
C PHE A 294 12.63 -4.94 2.72
N PHE A 295 12.42 -6.25 2.66
CA PHE A 295 11.19 -6.87 3.13
C PHE A 295 11.42 -8.28 3.65
N ILE A 296 10.42 -8.83 4.33
CA ILE A 296 10.43 -10.20 4.85
C ILE A 296 9.36 -11.01 4.13
N PHE A 297 9.74 -12.23 3.72
CA PHE A 297 8.82 -13.29 3.31
C PHE A 297 9.27 -14.62 3.89
N ASN A 298 8.35 -15.39 4.46
CA ASN A 298 8.64 -16.71 5.04
C ASN A 298 9.87 -16.71 5.98
N ASN A 299 9.99 -15.70 6.85
CA ASN A 299 11.12 -15.49 7.77
C ASN A 299 12.50 -15.26 7.11
N ILE A 300 12.55 -15.07 5.79
CA ILE A 300 13.76 -14.73 5.05
C ILE A 300 13.72 -13.24 4.72
N TYR A 301 14.88 -12.57 4.84
CA TYR A 301 15.02 -11.16 4.49
C TYR A 301 15.43 -11.03 3.02
N TYR A 302 14.77 -10.13 2.31
CA TYR A 302 15.04 -9.83 0.92
C TYR A 302 15.29 -8.34 0.73
N ARG A 303 16.02 -8.01 -0.33
CA ARG A 303 16.18 -6.67 -0.88
C ARG A 303 15.74 -6.68 -2.34
N GLN A 304 14.93 -5.71 -2.74
CA GLN A 304 14.67 -5.46 -4.15
C GLN A 304 15.80 -4.59 -4.72
N LEU A 305 16.52 -5.09 -5.71
CA LEU A 305 17.63 -4.40 -6.37
C LEU A 305 17.15 -3.52 -7.53
N TYR A 306 16.11 -3.97 -8.22
CA TYR A 306 15.63 -3.36 -9.45
C TYR A 306 14.14 -3.05 -9.38
N GLY A 307 13.72 -1.97 -10.02
CA GLY A 307 12.34 -1.49 -9.97
C GLY A 307 12.01 -0.67 -8.73
N THR A 308 10.72 -0.31 -8.66
CA THR A 308 10.09 0.36 -7.52
C THR A 308 9.11 -0.62 -6.85
N PRO A 309 9.01 -0.64 -5.51
CA PRO A 309 8.19 -1.62 -4.81
C PRO A 309 6.71 -1.27 -4.94
N MET A 310 5.86 -2.23 -5.35
CA MET A 310 4.42 -2.02 -5.60
C MET A 310 3.56 -1.66 -4.37
N GLY A 311 4.15 -1.44 -3.19
CA GLY A 311 3.45 -0.96 -2.00
C GLY A 311 4.10 0.23 -1.30
N SER A 312 5.06 0.89 -1.95
CA SER A 312 5.55 2.19 -1.48
C SER A 312 4.64 3.32 -1.99
N PRO A 313 4.29 4.30 -1.14
CA PRO A 313 3.56 5.50 -1.56
C PRO A 313 4.24 6.29 -2.69
N LEU A 314 5.55 6.15 -2.84
CA LEU A 314 6.32 6.89 -3.84
C LEU A 314 6.32 6.23 -5.22
N SER A 315 6.11 4.91 -5.30
CA SER A 315 6.22 4.17 -6.57
C SER A 315 5.23 4.64 -7.64
N PRO A 316 3.94 4.89 -7.35
CA PRO A 316 2.97 5.29 -8.38
C PRO A 316 3.35 6.59 -9.10
N ILE A 317 3.73 7.63 -8.34
CA ILE A 317 4.10 8.92 -8.93
C ILE A 317 5.41 8.83 -9.72
N LEU A 318 6.37 8.00 -9.27
CA LEU A 318 7.61 7.77 -10.00
C LEU A 318 7.36 7.01 -11.31
N ALA A 319 6.48 6.01 -11.28
CA ALA A 319 6.10 5.29 -12.49
C ALA A 319 5.39 6.21 -13.49
N ASP A 320 4.50 7.08 -13.02
CA ASP A 320 3.81 8.05 -13.86
C ASP A 320 4.80 8.98 -14.57
N ILE A 321 5.65 9.69 -13.82
CA ILE A 321 6.61 10.64 -14.43
C ILE A 321 7.62 9.98 -15.39
N VAL A 322 8.01 8.73 -15.13
CA VAL A 322 8.87 7.96 -16.03
C VAL A 322 8.12 7.64 -17.32
N MET A 323 6.85 7.22 -17.23
CA MET A 323 6.02 6.98 -18.41
C MET A 323 5.78 8.27 -19.21
N GLN A 324 5.57 9.40 -18.54
CA GLN A 324 5.48 10.70 -19.21
C GLN A 324 6.76 11.05 -19.97
N ASP A 325 7.94 10.77 -19.39
CA ASP A 325 9.22 11.01 -20.07
C ASP A 325 9.42 10.09 -21.28
N ILE A 326 8.94 8.86 -21.21
CA ILE A 326 8.95 7.91 -22.34
C ILE A 326 8.00 8.39 -23.44
N GLU A 327 6.79 8.81 -23.08
CA GLU A 327 5.80 9.33 -24.00
C GLU A 327 6.32 10.56 -24.75
N ASN A 328 6.88 11.54 -24.03
CA ASN A 328 7.45 12.76 -24.63
C ASN A 328 8.67 12.50 -25.53
N LYS A 329 9.33 11.35 -25.40
CA LYS A 329 10.44 10.95 -26.28
C LYS A 329 9.97 10.15 -27.48
N ALA A 330 8.82 9.47 -27.36
CA ALA A 330 8.27 8.59 -28.39
C ALA A 330 7.35 9.32 -29.37
N LEU A 331 6.63 10.34 -28.89
CA LEU A 331 5.75 11.22 -29.67
C LEU A 331 6.48 12.48 -30.15
#